data_AF-A0A438D6I3-F1
#
_entry.id   AF-A0A438D6I3-F1
#
_cell.length_a   1.000
_cell.length_b   1.000
_cell.length_c   1.000
_cell.angle_alpha   90.00
_cell.angle_beta   90.00
_cell.angle_gamma   90.00
#
_symmetry.space_group_name_H-M   'P 1'
#
loop_
_entity.id
_entity.type
_entity.pdbx_description
1 polymer ?
#
loop_
_entity_poly.entity_id
_entity_poly.type
_entity_poly.pdbx_seq_one_letter_code
_entity_poly.pdbx_strand_id
1 'polypeptide(L)'
;MGGGLHIVCALLVPEVFFKDPEGRDGVDRSKVPLRRWKEKCYVCKSSNGCAIDCSEPKCPLAFHVTCGLREELCIEYREGRNKGGIVAAQQTGKFKIVARDDDKRQ
;
A
#
# COMPACT_ATOMS: atom_id res chain seq x y z
N MET A 1 -13.86 -15.29 15.02
CA MET A 1 -13.39 -13.89 15.09
C MET A 1 -12.85 -13.53 13.72
N GLY A 2 -13.62 -12.79 12.92
CA GLY A 2 -13.19 -12.33 11.60
C GLY A 2 -12.13 -11.26 11.77
N GLY A 3 -10.85 -11.60 11.56
CA GLY A 3 -9.76 -10.65 11.56
C GLY A 3 -9.92 -9.69 10.37
N GLY A 4 -10.59 -8.57 10.61
CA GLY A 4 -10.83 -7.53 9.62
C GLY A 4 -9.53 -6.94 9.12
N LEU A 5 -9.48 -6.70 7.82
CA LEU A 5 -8.44 -5.90 7.18
C LEU A 5 -9.05 -4.53 6.88
N HIS A 6 -8.31 -3.44 7.10
CA HIS A 6 -8.78 -2.14 6.62
C HIS A 6 -8.87 -2.18 5.09
N ILE A 7 -9.94 -1.62 4.53
CA ILE A 7 -10.13 -1.49 3.08
C ILE A 7 -8.89 -0.84 2.43
N VAL A 8 -8.31 0.17 3.09
CA VAL A 8 -7.08 0.83 2.63
C VAL A 8 -5.87 -0.11 2.55
N CYS A 9 -5.75 -1.09 3.46
CA CYS A 9 -4.69 -2.09 3.37
C CYS A 9 -4.94 -3.06 2.20
N ALA A 10 -6.19 -3.36 1.86
CA ALA A 10 -6.50 -4.18 0.69
C ALA A 10 -6.19 -3.47 -0.63
N LEU A 11 -6.31 -2.14 -0.66
CA LEU A 11 -6.00 -1.33 -1.84
C LEU A 11 -4.49 -1.10 -2.02
N LEU A 12 -3.73 -1.01 -0.93
CA LEU A 12 -2.31 -0.65 -0.95
C LEU A 12 -1.36 -1.84 -0.85
N VAL A 13 -1.84 -3.04 -0.53
CA VAL A 13 -1.05 -4.27 -0.60
C VAL A 13 -1.37 -4.98 -1.92
N PRO A 14 -0.43 -5.03 -2.88
CA PRO A 14 -0.72 -5.47 -4.24
C PRO A 14 -1.16 -6.93 -4.37
N GLU A 15 -0.87 -7.77 -3.38
CA GLU A 15 -1.25 -9.17 -3.34
C GLU A 15 -2.55 -9.45 -2.58
N VAL A 16 -3.22 -8.40 -2.08
CA VAL A 16 -4.55 -8.51 -1.48
C VAL A 16 -5.61 -8.20 -2.54
N PHE A 17 -6.66 -9.01 -2.57
CA PHE A 17 -7.75 -8.86 -3.52
C PHE A 17 -9.10 -8.91 -2.82
N PHE A 18 -10.12 -8.30 -3.43
CA PHE A 18 -11.50 -8.51 -3.04
C PHE A 18 -12.06 -9.69 -3.85
N LYS A 19 -12.78 -10.59 -3.18
CA LYS A 19 -13.55 -11.66 -3.85
C LYS A 19 -14.68 -11.06 -4.67
N ASP A 20 -15.28 -9.98 -4.18
CA ASP A 20 -16.21 -9.14 -4.92
C ASP A 20 -15.64 -7.71 -5.05
N PRO A 21 -14.97 -7.38 -6.17
CA PRO A 21 -14.34 -6.07 -6.38
C PRO A 21 -15.33 -4.90 -6.42
N GLU A 22 -16.54 -5.13 -6.96
CA GLU A 22 -17.56 -4.09 -7.13
C GLU A 22 -18.18 -3.69 -5.79
N GLY A 23 -18.59 -4.67 -4.97
CA GLY A 23 -19.06 -4.44 -3.61
C GLY A 23 -17.95 -4.27 -2.57
N ARG A 24 -16.67 -4.43 -2.96
CA ARG A 24 -15.49 -4.41 -2.08
C ARG A 24 -15.63 -5.38 -0.91
N ASP A 25 -16.21 -6.54 -1.17
CA ASP A 25 -16.49 -7.56 -0.18
C ASP A 25 -15.54 -8.76 -0.28
N GLY A 26 -15.34 -9.43 0.86
CA GLY A 26 -14.58 -10.67 0.94
C GLY A 26 -13.10 -10.50 0.63
N VAL A 27 -12.33 -9.90 1.53
CA VAL A 27 -10.88 -9.75 1.36
C VAL A 27 -10.17 -11.12 1.33
N ASP A 28 -9.49 -11.42 0.23
CA ASP A 28 -8.58 -12.55 0.07
C ASP A 28 -7.12 -12.12 0.28
N ARG A 29 -6.47 -12.78 1.24
CA ARG A 29 -5.07 -12.55 1.64
C ARG A 29 -4.19 -13.76 1.33
N SER A 30 -4.73 -14.80 0.71
CA SER A 30 -4.04 -16.08 0.49
C SER A 30 -2.84 -15.95 -0.45
N LYS A 31 -2.82 -14.89 -1.28
CA LYS A 31 -1.72 -14.56 -2.19
C LYS A 31 -0.65 -13.66 -1.56
N VAL A 32 -0.86 -13.18 -0.33
CA VAL A 32 0.12 -12.33 0.36
C VAL A 32 1.33 -13.18 0.77
N PRO A 33 2.55 -12.88 0.26
CA PRO A 33 3.72 -13.68 0.56
C PRO A 33 4.08 -13.59 2.05
N LEU A 34 4.54 -14.71 2.61
CA LEU A 34 4.88 -14.82 4.04
C LEU A 34 5.88 -13.75 4.51
N ARG A 35 6.74 -13.28 3.60
CA ARG A 35 7.68 -12.18 3.86
C ARG A 35 6.98 -10.95 4.43
N ARG A 36 5.84 -10.51 3.86
CA ARG A 36 5.15 -9.29 4.32
C ARG A 36 4.64 -9.38 5.75
N TRP A 37 4.29 -10.59 6.20
CA TRP A 37 3.85 -10.85 7.58
C TRP A 37 5.00 -10.95 8.58
N LYS A 38 6.22 -11.18 8.10
CA LYS A 38 7.44 -11.29 8.93
C LYS A 38 8.25 -10.00 8.98
N GLU A 39 8.07 -9.12 7.99
CA GLU A 39 8.75 -7.83 7.94
C GLU A 39 8.36 -6.95 9.13
N LYS A 40 9.36 -6.30 9.72
CA LYS A 40 9.19 -5.44 10.89
C LYS A 40 8.91 -4.02 10.42
N CYS A 41 7.75 -3.47 10.79
CA CYS A 41 7.44 -2.10 10.48
C CYS A 41 8.45 -1.13 11.13
N TYR A 42 9.09 -0.28 10.35
CA TYR A 42 10.09 0.66 10.86
C TYR A 42 9.48 1.76 11.73
N VAL A 43 8.17 2.02 11.61
CA VAL A 43 7.44 3.00 12.42
C VAL A 43 7.10 2.41 13.80
N CYS A 44 6.23 1.40 13.85
CA CYS A 44 5.76 0.82 15.12
C CYS A 44 6.67 -0.26 15.70
N LYS A 45 7.76 -0.61 15.01
CA LYS A 45 8.75 -1.62 15.43
C LYS A 45 8.15 -3.00 15.72
N SER A 46 7.05 -3.37 15.06
CA SER A 46 6.34 -4.65 15.23
C SER A 46 6.11 -5.34 13.88
N SER A 47 5.98 -6.67 13.91
CA SER A 47 5.54 -7.52 12.79
C SER A 47 4.07 -7.93 12.92
N ASN A 48 3.28 -7.23 13.74
CA ASN A 48 1.85 -7.47 13.92
C ASN A 48 1.05 -6.89 12.74
N GLY A 49 1.13 -7.54 11.58
CA GLY A 49 0.42 -7.14 10.39
C GLY A 49 1.16 -7.49 9.10
N CYS A 50 0.64 -6.99 7.98
CA CYS A 50 1.27 -7.09 6.67
C CYS A 50 2.00 -5.77 6.38
N ALA A 51 3.33 -5.82 6.31
CA ALA A 51 4.16 -4.68 5.95
C ALA A 51 4.45 -4.65 4.44
N ILE A 52 4.52 -3.43 3.91
CA ILE A 52 4.91 -3.12 2.53
C ILE A 52 6.32 -2.54 2.53
N ASP A 53 7.09 -2.88 1.50
CA ASP A 53 8.41 -2.35 1.24
C ASP A 53 8.32 -0.95 0.62
N CYS A 54 9.30 -0.10 0.97
CA CYS A 54 9.45 1.20 0.33
C CYS A 54 9.87 0.99 -1.13
N SER A 55 9.12 1.57 -2.07
CA SER A 55 9.44 1.47 -3.50
C SER A 55 10.62 2.33 -3.95
N GLU A 56 11.23 3.12 -3.06
CA GLU A 56 12.43 3.91 -3.38
C GLU A 56 13.62 2.95 -3.63
N PRO A 57 14.31 3.08 -4.78
CA PRO A 57 15.47 2.25 -5.09
C PRO A 57 16.49 2.23 -3.94
N LYS A 58 16.89 1.03 -3.52
CA LYS A 58 17.85 0.80 -2.43
C LYS A 58 17.35 1.20 -1.03
N CYS A 59 16.07 1.53 -0.85
CA CYS A 59 15.50 1.74 0.47
C CYS A 59 15.12 0.38 1.10
N PRO A 60 15.73 -0.01 2.23
CA PRO A 60 15.45 -1.30 2.87
C PRO A 60 14.24 -1.22 3.83
N LEU A 61 13.53 -0.10 3.88
CA LEU A 61 12.48 0.14 4.88
C LEU A 61 11.19 -0.60 4.50
N ALA A 62 10.53 -1.17 5.51
CA ALA A 62 9.20 -1.73 5.42
C ALA A 62 8.29 -1.13 6.49
N PHE A 63 7.02 -0.91 6.19
CA PHE A 63 6.04 -0.33 7.12
C PHE A 63 4.65 -0.88 6.89
N HIS A 64 3.80 -0.87 7.93
CA HIS A 64 2.38 -1.10 7.74
C HIS A 64 1.77 0.10 7.01
N VAL A 65 0.85 -0.16 6.09
CA VAL A 65 0.08 0.87 5.38
C VAL A 65 -0.49 1.92 6.34
N THR A 66 -1.14 1.49 7.41
CA THR A 66 -1.71 2.40 8.41
C THR A 66 -0.67 3.15 9.23
N CYS A 67 0.51 2.57 9.48
CA CYS A 67 1.60 3.29 10.12
C CYS A 67 2.16 4.37 9.21
N GLY A 68 2.29 4.09 7.90
CA GLY A 68 2.71 5.10 6.94
C GLY A 68 1.73 6.26 6.84
N LEU A 69 0.43 5.97 6.78
CA LEU A 69 -0.62 7.00 6.77
C LEU A 69 -0.63 7.86 8.04
N ARG A 70 -0.37 7.26 9.21
CA ARG A 70 -0.33 7.98 10.50
C ARG A 70 0.88 8.89 10.66
N GLU A 71 2.01 8.48 10.08
CA GLU A 71 3.26 9.28 10.08
C GLU A 71 3.35 10.20 8.85
N GLU A 72 2.23 10.40 8.15
CA GLU A 72 2.14 11.27 6.97
C GLU A 72 3.18 10.94 5.89
N LEU A 73 3.54 9.66 5.78
CA LEU A 73 4.35 9.19 4.66
C LEU A 73 3.55 9.38 3.38
N CYS A 74 4.20 9.96 2.36
CA CYS A 74 3.60 10.00 1.03
C CYS A 74 3.31 8.55 0.59
N ILE A 75 2.21 8.28 -0.10
CA ILE A 75 1.95 6.97 -0.70
C ILE A 75 1.55 7.23 -2.14
N GLU A 76 2.50 7.15 -3.06
CA GLU A 76 2.24 7.40 -4.48
C GLU A 76 1.98 6.12 -5.27
N TYR A 77 0.97 6.17 -6.15
CA TYR A 77 0.73 5.17 -7.19
C TYR A 77 1.72 5.40 -8.33
N ARG A 78 2.57 4.42 -8.63
CA ARG A 78 3.38 4.42 -9.86
C ARG A 78 2.96 3.26 -10.76
N GLU A 79 2.48 3.58 -11.95
CA GLU A 79 2.21 2.59 -13.01
C GLU A 79 3.54 2.14 -13.62
N GLY A 80 4.14 1.08 -13.07
CA GLY A 80 5.26 0.39 -13.71
C GLY A 80 4.81 -0.41 -14.93
N ARG A 81 5.64 -0.47 -15.97
CA ARG A 81 5.39 -1.14 -17.28
C ARG A 81 5.07 -2.64 -17.22
N ASN A 82 5.04 -3.25 -16.04
CA ASN A 82 4.66 -4.64 -15.84
C ASN A 82 3.98 -4.80 -14.47
N LYS A 83 2.64 -4.81 -14.48
CA LYS A 83 1.70 -5.11 -13.37
C LYS A 83 1.75 -4.14 -12.18
N GLY A 84 0.63 -3.42 -12.00
CA GLY A 84 0.48 -2.31 -11.07
C GLY A 84 0.96 -2.57 -9.64
N GLY A 85 1.60 -1.56 -9.06
CA GLY A 85 2.02 -1.55 -7.67
C GLY A 85 2.17 -0.10 -7.19
N ILE A 86 1.24 0.33 -6.34
CA ILE A 86 1.44 1.44 -5.38
C ILE A 86 2.45 0.88 -4.36
N VAL A 87 3.55 1.54 -4.00
CA VAL A 87 3.59 2.54 -2.90
C VAL A 87 5.03 3.08 -2.76
N ALA A 88 5.27 4.34 -3.12
CA ALA A 88 6.48 5.05 -2.67
C ALA A 88 6.16 5.82 -1.38
N ALA A 89 6.93 5.55 -0.30
CA ALA A 89 6.91 6.35 0.92
C ALA A 89 8.20 7.15 1.07
N GLN A 90 8.07 8.45 0.87
CA GLN A 90 9.14 9.42 1.11
C GLN A 90 8.71 10.32 2.27
N GLN A 91 9.50 10.35 3.35
CA GLN A 91 9.45 11.47 4.30
C GLN A 91 10.05 12.67 3.58
N THR A 92 9.25 13.68 3.24
CA THR A 92 9.47 15.10 3.58
C THR A 92 8.36 15.93 2.94
N GLY A 93 7.98 17.01 3.62
CA GLY A 93 6.98 17.97 3.14
C GLY A 93 7.33 18.58 1.79
N LYS A 94 6.55 18.22 0.77
CA LYS A 94 6.09 19.04 -0.37
C LYS A 94 5.61 18.09 -1.46
N PHE A 95 4.32 17.72 -1.46
CA PHE A 95 3.71 17.21 -2.68
C PHE A 95 2.33 17.85 -2.87
N LYS A 96 2.23 18.60 -3.97
CA LYS A 96 0.98 19.13 -4.52
C LYS A 96 0.34 17.99 -5.28
N ILE A 97 -0.81 17.51 -4.81
CA ILE A 97 -1.64 16.56 -5.54
C ILE A 97 -2.13 17.30 -6.80
N VAL A 98 -1.53 17.01 -7.95
CA VAL A 98 -2.09 17.42 -9.24
C VAL A 98 -3.06 16.34 -9.67
N ALA A 99 -4.35 16.68 -9.69
CA ALA A 99 -5.34 15.86 -10.38
C ALA A 99 -4.90 15.72 -11.84
N ARG A 100 -4.98 14.49 -12.39
CA ARG A 100 -4.93 14.32 -13.85
C ARG A 100 -6.08 15.16 -14.41
N ASP A 101 -5.73 16.14 -15.23
CA ASP A 101 -6.71 16.92 -15.98
C ASP A 101 -7.52 15.95 -16.85
N ASP A 102 -8.82 15.87 -16.58
CA ASP A 102 -9.81 15.21 -17.42
C ASP A 102 -10.34 16.27 -18.41
N ASP A 103 -9.60 16.54 -19.49
CA ASP A 103 -9.99 17.39 -20.63
C ASP A 103 -8.96 17.13 -21.75
N LYS A 104 -9.24 16.75 -23.00
CA LYS A 104 -10.44 16.85 -23.82
C LYS A 104 -10.27 15.88 -25.01
N ARG A 105 -11.37 15.23 -25.39
CA ARG A 105 -11.72 14.85 -26.76
C ARG A 105 -10.89 15.56 -27.83
N GLN A 106 -10.16 14.80 -28.66
CA GLN A 106 -10.06 14.97 -30.12
C GLN A 106 -9.87 13.59 -30.77
#